data_AF-A0A7K7D4N2-F1
#
_entry.id   AF-A0A7K7D4N2-F1
#
_cell.length_a   1.000
_cell.length_b   1.000
_cell.length_c   1.000
_cell.angle_alpha   90.00
_cell.angle_beta   90.00
_cell.angle_gamma   90.00
#
_symmetry.space_group_name_H-M   'P 1'
#
loop_
_entity.id
_entity.type
_entity.pdbx_description
1 polymer ?
#
loop_
_entity_poly.entity_id
_entity_poly.type
_entity_poly.pdbx_seq_one_letter_code
_entity_poly.pdbx_strand_id
1 'polypeptide(L)'
;THHLCCHLGCRLYPNGTAQSFYEVTLNRTAFLSFHVPSATWERRWPGELPVAAFAQQQLMNYPTTTQDLQYFLNTTCVSLLQAQSARTGLVSSRSRTPLVLGLVLGSLSLLGMALGIFLCTGGSC
;
A
#
# COMPACT_ATOMS: atom_id res chain seq x y z
N THR A 1 -28.33 -10.30 17.20
CA THR A 1 -27.34 -9.22 16.97
C THR A 1 -27.07 -9.13 15.48
N HIS A 2 -27.04 -7.92 14.92
CA HIS A 2 -26.68 -7.69 13.52
C HIS A 2 -25.22 -7.24 13.44
N HIS A 3 -24.48 -7.68 12.41
CA HIS A 3 -23.07 -7.35 12.22
C HIS A 3 -22.91 -6.53 10.94
N LEU A 4 -22.48 -5.27 11.08
CA LEU A 4 -22.19 -4.37 9.98
C LEU A 4 -20.68 -4.31 9.77
N CYS A 5 -20.20 -4.59 8.56
CA CYS A 5 -18.77 -4.43 8.22
C CYS A 5 -18.60 -3.39 7.12
N CYS A 6 -17.61 -2.53 7.29
CA CYS A 6 -17.17 -1.56 6.29
C CYS A 6 -15.79 -1.95 5.77
N HIS A 7 -15.68 -2.16 4.48
CA HIS A 7 -14.42 -2.42 3.80
C HIS A 7 -14.19 -1.29 2.77
N LEU A 8 -13.27 -0.39 3.08
CA LEU A 8 -12.96 0.76 2.22
C LEU A 8 -11.46 0.98 2.09
N GLY A 9 -11.08 1.62 0.99
CA GLY A 9 -9.70 1.99 0.75
C GLY A 9 -9.45 2.35 -0.71
N CYS A 10 -8.18 2.38 -1.05
CA CYS A 10 -7.70 2.61 -2.40
C CYS A 10 -6.55 1.64 -2.71
N ARG A 11 -6.37 1.35 -3.99
CA ARG A 11 -5.30 0.52 -4.53
C ARG A 11 -4.52 1.35 -5.53
N LEU A 12 -3.21 1.40 -5.37
CA LEU A 12 -2.30 1.97 -6.37
C LEU A 12 -1.81 0.86 -7.30
N TYR A 13 -1.84 1.14 -8.60
CA TYR A 13 -1.29 0.26 -9.63
C TYR A 13 0.09 0.76 -10.11
N PRO A 14 0.96 -0.14 -10.63
CA PRO A 14 2.29 0.24 -11.09
C PRO A 14 2.31 1.27 -12.23
N ASN A 15 1.24 1.35 -13.02
CA ASN A 15 1.05 2.34 -14.08
C ASN A 15 0.69 3.74 -13.55
N GLY A 16 0.64 3.92 -12.23
CA GLY A 16 0.30 5.18 -11.57
C GLY A 16 -1.19 5.42 -11.39
N THR A 17 -2.07 4.55 -11.89
CA THR A 17 -3.51 4.70 -11.66
C THR A 17 -3.90 4.21 -10.26
N ALA A 18 -5.02 4.73 -9.76
CA ALA A 18 -5.59 4.32 -8.49
C ALA A 18 -7.03 3.83 -8.68
N GLN A 19 -7.43 2.85 -7.88
CA GLN A 19 -8.82 2.41 -7.78
C GLN A 19 -9.24 2.44 -6.32
N SER A 20 -10.30 3.19 -6.03
CA SER A 20 -10.87 3.29 -4.69
C SER A 20 -12.18 2.53 -4.58
N PHE A 21 -12.48 2.04 -3.39
CA PHE A 21 -13.66 1.23 -3.11
C PHE A 21 -14.19 1.51 -1.70
N TYR A 22 -15.50 1.32 -1.52
CA TYR A 22 -16.13 1.22 -0.22
C TYR A 22 -17.35 0.30 -0.34
N GLU A 23 -17.27 -0.84 0.33
CA GLU A 23 -18.30 -1.86 0.40
C GLU A 23 -18.78 -2.01 1.85
N VAL A 24 -20.09 -2.12 2.02
CA VAL A 24 -20.74 -2.35 3.31
C VAL A 24 -21.47 -3.69 3.24
N THR A 25 -21.25 -4.53 4.23
CA THR A 25 -21.97 -5.80 4.38
C THR A 25 -22.76 -5.81 5.68
N LEU A 26 -23.93 -6.43 5.65
CA LEU A 26 -24.78 -6.65 6.80
C LEU A 26 -25.00 -8.16 6.93
N ASN A 27 -24.60 -8.72 8.07
CA ASN A 27 -24.64 -10.16 8.31
C ASN A 27 -23.93 -10.99 7.21
N ARG A 28 -22.80 -10.49 6.71
CA ARG A 28 -22.00 -11.06 5.60
C ARG A 28 -22.64 -11.01 4.21
N THR A 29 -23.81 -10.40 4.09
CA THR A 29 -24.46 -10.16 2.78
C THR A 29 -24.14 -8.74 2.32
N ALA A 30 -23.88 -8.57 1.02
CA ALA A 30 -23.67 -7.25 0.43
C ALA A 30 -24.87 -6.35 0.70
N PHE A 31 -24.64 -5.18 1.30
CA PHE A 31 -25.69 -4.26 1.73
C PHE A 31 -25.70 -2.99 0.87
N LEU A 32 -24.59 -2.25 0.89
CA LEU A 32 -24.39 -1.04 0.09
C LEU A 32 -22.98 -1.02 -0.49
N SER A 33 -22.80 -0.31 -1.60
CA SER A 33 -21.48 0.05 -2.13
C SER A 33 -21.45 1.52 -2.52
N PHE A 34 -20.30 2.15 -2.38
CA PHE A 34 -20.10 3.53 -2.82
C PHE A 34 -19.47 3.55 -4.21
N HIS A 35 -20.16 4.15 -5.16
CA HIS A 35 -19.62 4.43 -6.48
C HIS A 35 -18.80 5.73 -6.42
N VAL A 36 -17.49 5.57 -6.25
CA VAL A 36 -16.55 6.68 -6.04
C VAL A 36 -16.62 7.74 -7.14
N PRO A 37 -16.66 7.43 -8.46
CA PRO A 37 -16.64 8.46 -9.50
C PRO A 37 -17.83 9.43 -9.47
N SER A 38 -19.03 8.95 -9.15
CA SER A 38 -20.24 9.79 -9.07
C SER A 38 -20.57 10.25 -7.65
N ALA A 39 -19.79 9.84 -6.65
CA ALA A 39 -20.06 10.08 -5.23
C ALA A 39 -21.45 9.59 -4.78
N THR A 40 -21.91 8.45 -5.30
CA THR A 40 -23.25 7.92 -5.00
C THR A 40 -23.22 6.57 -4.30
N TRP A 41 -24.21 6.32 -3.45
CA TRP A 41 -24.43 5.01 -2.82
C TRP A 41 -25.36 4.14 -3.65
N GLU A 42 -24.99 2.87 -3.80
CA GLU A 42 -25.72 1.85 -4.54
C GLU A 42 -26.19 0.73 -3.60
N ARG A 43 -27.41 0.24 -3.84
CA ARG A 43 -27.97 -0.91 -3.13
C ARG A 43 -27.42 -2.20 -3.70
N ARG A 44 -26.91 -3.06 -2.82
CA ARG A 44 -26.37 -4.39 -3.20
C ARG A 44 -27.13 -5.55 -2.58
N TRP A 45 -28.06 -5.26 -1.66
CA TRP A 45 -28.84 -6.28 -0.98
C TRP A 45 -29.76 -7.05 -1.96
N PRO A 46 -29.85 -8.39 -1.85
CA PRO A 46 -30.78 -9.18 -2.63
C PRO A 46 -32.22 -8.90 -2.17
N GLY A 47 -32.96 -8.09 -2.94
CA GLY A 47 -34.37 -7.77 -2.71
C GLY A 47 -34.62 -6.35 -2.20
N GLU A 48 -35.91 -5.98 -2.13
CA GLU A 48 -36.34 -4.66 -1.67
C GLU A 48 -36.47 -4.61 -0.15
N LEU A 49 -35.33 -4.58 0.55
CA LEU A 49 -35.34 -4.35 1.99
C LEU A 49 -35.46 -2.85 2.31
N PRO A 50 -36.50 -2.40 3.04
CA PRO A 50 -36.71 -0.98 3.35
C PRO A 50 -35.51 -0.33 4.04
N VAL A 51 -34.78 -1.10 4.85
CA VAL A 51 -33.58 -0.62 5.55
C VAL A 51 -32.44 -0.24 4.60
N ALA A 52 -32.25 -0.96 3.49
CA ALA A 52 -31.22 -0.63 2.50
C ALA A 52 -31.58 0.66 1.75
N ALA A 53 -32.86 0.82 1.40
CA ALA A 53 -33.38 2.04 0.77
C ALA A 53 -33.28 3.25 1.70
N PHE A 54 -33.70 3.11 2.95
CA PHE A 54 -33.59 4.17 3.95
C PHE A 54 -32.12 4.57 4.19
N ALA A 55 -31.22 3.60 4.39
CA ALA A 55 -29.80 3.87 4.59
C ALA A 55 -29.18 4.59 3.38
N GLN A 56 -29.46 4.13 2.15
CA GLN A 56 -29.01 4.81 0.94
C GLN A 56 -29.52 6.26 0.91
N GLN A 57 -30.81 6.49 1.15
CA GLN A 57 -31.39 7.82 1.14
C GLN A 57 -30.73 8.75 2.18
N GLN A 58 -30.51 8.26 3.41
CA GLN A 58 -29.85 9.06 4.44
C GLN A 58 -28.40 9.39 4.09
N LEU A 59 -27.65 8.43 3.53
CA LEU A 59 -26.26 8.65 3.11
C LEU A 59 -26.16 9.61 1.91
N MET A 60 -27.21 9.74 1.10
CA MET A 60 -27.25 10.68 -0.01
C MET A 60 -27.63 12.11 0.40
N ASN A 61 -28.06 12.34 1.65
CA ASN A 61 -28.52 13.66 2.12
C ASN A 61 -27.38 14.60 2.54
N TYR A 62 -26.17 14.09 2.75
CA TYR A 62 -25.07 14.87 3.32
C TYR A 62 -23.84 14.88 2.41
N PRO A 63 -23.20 16.05 2.22
CA PRO A 63 -21.92 16.15 1.51
C PRO A 63 -20.83 15.27 2.15
N THR A 64 -20.86 15.15 3.49
CA THR A 64 -19.88 14.36 4.23
C THR A 64 -19.89 12.87 3.89
N THR A 65 -21.05 12.32 3.56
CA THR A 65 -21.20 10.91 3.17
C THR A 65 -21.17 10.71 1.65
N THR A 66 -20.97 11.78 0.88
CA THR A 66 -20.88 11.74 -0.60
C THR A 66 -19.58 12.39 -1.07
N GLN A 67 -19.56 13.71 -1.22
CA GLN A 67 -18.43 14.48 -1.75
C GLN A 67 -17.17 14.39 -0.89
N ASP A 68 -17.28 14.56 0.44
CA ASP A 68 -16.10 14.49 1.32
C ASP A 68 -15.55 13.06 1.36
N LEU A 69 -16.42 12.06 1.33
CA LEU A 69 -16.05 10.65 1.23
C LEU A 69 -15.36 10.33 -0.09
N GLN A 70 -15.85 10.87 -1.21
CA GLN A 70 -15.20 10.76 -2.51
C GLN A 70 -13.81 11.39 -2.47
N TYR A 71 -13.67 12.60 -1.92
CA TYR A 71 -12.39 13.27 -1.77
C TYR A 71 -11.41 12.46 -0.92
N PHE A 72 -11.88 11.92 0.21
CA PHE A 72 -11.08 11.06 1.07
C PHE A 72 -10.55 9.83 0.31
N LEU A 73 -11.41 9.14 -0.44
CA LEU A 73 -11.06 7.91 -1.16
C LEU A 73 -10.18 8.17 -2.39
N ASN A 74 -10.44 9.23 -3.14
CA ASN A 74 -9.77 9.50 -4.43
C ASN A 74 -8.50 10.35 -4.27
N THR A 75 -8.43 11.18 -3.22
CA THR A 75 -7.30 12.09 -3.00
C THR A 75 -6.49 11.67 -1.79
N THR A 76 -7.10 11.66 -0.59
CA THR A 76 -6.38 11.47 0.67
C THR A 76 -5.77 10.08 0.75
N CYS A 77 -6.54 9.03 0.49
CA CYS A 77 -6.07 7.66 0.53
C CYS A 77 -4.93 7.41 -0.48
N VAL A 78 -5.12 7.88 -1.71
CA VAL A 78 -4.14 7.75 -2.81
C VAL A 78 -2.83 8.44 -2.43
N SER A 79 -2.91 9.66 -1.92
CA SER A 79 -1.74 10.45 -1.51
C SER A 79 -0.98 9.77 -0.36
N LEU A 80 -1.71 9.21 0.61
CA LEU A 80 -1.11 8.46 1.71
C LEU A 80 -0.36 7.22 1.23
N LEU A 81 -0.99 6.42 0.35
CA LEU A 81 -0.33 5.25 -0.21
C LEU A 81 0.89 5.64 -1.04
N GLN A 82 0.81 6.68 -1.88
CA GLN A 82 1.95 7.14 -2.69
C GLN A 82 3.13 7.56 -1.81
N ALA A 83 2.88 8.32 -0.74
CA ALA A 83 3.92 8.74 0.19
C ALA A 83 4.60 7.56 0.89
N GLN A 84 3.82 6.55 1.31
CA GLN A 84 4.35 5.34 1.95
C GLN A 84 5.08 4.42 0.94
N SER A 85 4.59 4.32 -0.29
CA SER A 85 5.26 3.60 -1.39
C SER A 85 6.60 4.23 -1.74
N ALA A 86 6.70 5.55 -1.79
CA ALA A 86 7.97 6.25 -2.00
C ALA A 86 8.96 6.00 -0.85
N ARG A 87 8.48 6.04 0.41
CA ARG A 87 9.30 5.70 1.59
C ARG A 87 9.77 4.25 1.57
N THR A 88 8.90 3.31 1.23
CA THR A 88 9.27 1.89 1.12
C THR A 88 10.20 1.64 -0.06
N GLY A 89 10.09 2.37 -1.17
CA GLY A 89 11.07 2.36 -2.26
C GLY A 89 12.45 2.85 -1.80
N LEU A 90 12.51 3.94 -1.04
CA LEU A 90 13.75 4.45 -0.42
C LEU A 90 14.35 3.42 0.55
N VAL A 91 13.52 2.75 1.36
CA VAL A 91 13.97 1.71 2.32
C VAL A 91 14.36 0.41 1.60
N SER A 92 13.66 0.05 0.52
CA SER A 92 13.92 -1.14 -0.31
C SER A 92 15.18 -1.00 -1.15
N SER A 93 15.54 0.23 -1.53
CA SER A 93 16.85 0.60 -2.07
C SER A 93 17.96 0.56 -1.00
N ARG A 94 18.00 -0.49 -0.17
CA ARG A 94 19.15 -0.78 0.67
C ARG A 94 20.27 -1.28 -0.24
N SER A 95 21.23 -0.41 -0.53
CA SER A 95 22.29 -0.70 -1.49
C SER A 95 23.11 -1.92 -1.04
N ARG A 96 23.54 -2.74 -2.00
CA ARG A 96 24.53 -3.81 -1.78
C ARG A 96 25.97 -3.29 -1.76
N THR A 97 26.15 -1.98 -1.98
CA THR A 97 27.47 -1.32 -1.98
C THR A 97 28.28 -1.52 -0.70
N PRO A 98 27.73 -1.52 0.54
CA PRO A 98 28.53 -1.82 1.73
C PRO A 98 29.03 -3.27 1.77
N LEU A 99 28.26 -4.20 1.22
CA LEU A 99 28.61 -5.63 1.14
C LEU A 99 29.74 -5.87 0.13
N VAL A 100 29.66 -5.24 -1.04
CA VAL A 100 30.71 -5.28 -2.06
C VAL A 100 31.99 -4.60 -1.58
N LEU A 101 31.88 -3.44 -0.93
CA LEU A 101 33.03 -2.72 -0.39
C LEU A 101 33.73 -3.55 0.70
N GLY A 102 32.97 -4.20 1.58
CA GLY A 102 33.51 -5.12 2.59
C GLY A 102 34.23 -6.33 1.97
N LEU A 103 33.67 -6.92 0.91
CA LEU A 103 34.28 -8.04 0.18
C LEU A 103 35.61 -7.64 -0.49
N VAL A 104 35.64 -6.45 -1.13
CA VAL A 104 36.84 -5.92 -1.77
C VAL A 104 37.92 -5.63 -0.74
N LEU A 105 37.61 -4.86 0.30
CA LEU A 105 38.57 -4.53 1.36
C LEU A 105 39.13 -5.79 2.04
N GLY A 106 38.27 -6.77 2.36
CA GLY A 106 38.70 -8.04 2.94
C GLY A 106 39.64 -8.83 2.02
N SER A 107 39.35 -8.89 0.71
CA SER A 107 40.23 -9.56 -0.25
C SER A 107 41.61 -8.91 -0.37
N LEU A 108 41.68 -7.58 -0.36
CA LEU A 108 42.93 -6.82 -0.40
C LEU A 108 43.76 -7.04 0.87
N SER A 109 43.13 -7.10 2.04
CA SER A 109 43.81 -7.42 3.31
C SER A 109 44.43 -8.81 3.29
N LEU A 110 43.71 -9.82 2.77
CA LEU A 110 44.23 -11.19 2.66
C LEU A 110 45.41 -11.28 1.70
N LEU A 111 45.32 -10.62 0.54
CA LEU A 111 46.42 -10.53 -0.43
C LEU A 111 47.66 -9.83 0.16
N GLY A 112 47.46 -8.73 0.88
CA GLY A 112 48.54 -8.00 1.56
C GLY A 112 49.24 -8.85 2.62
N MET A 113 48.47 -9.58 3.43
CA MET A 113 49.01 -10.51 4.42
C MET A 113 49.82 -11.64 3.77
N ALA A 114 49.29 -12.25 2.70
CA ALA A 114 50.00 -13.31 1.98
C ALA A 114 51.33 -12.81 1.40
N LEU A 115 51.32 -11.67 0.70
CA LEU A 115 52.53 -11.05 0.15
C LEU A 115 53.55 -10.69 1.24
N GLY A 116 53.08 -10.17 2.38
CA GLY A 116 53.94 -9.87 3.53
C GLY A 116 54.61 -11.12 4.08
N ILE A 117 53.87 -12.24 4.21
CA ILE A 117 54.44 -13.51 4.63
C ILE A 117 55.49 -14.00 3.63
N PHE A 118 55.17 -14.02 2.33
CA PHE A 118 56.11 -14.45 1.28
C PHE A 118 57.42 -13.63 1.27
N LEU A 119 57.33 -12.32 1.48
CA LEU A 119 58.52 -11.45 1.55
C LEU A 119 59.32 -11.66 2.84
N CYS A 120 58.64 -11.83 3.98
CA CYS A 120 59.28 -12.05 5.27
C CYS A 120 59.93 -13.44 5.40
N THR A 121 59.39 -14.47 4.73
CA THR A 121 59.98 -15.81 4.74
C THR A 121 61.07 -16.03 3.68
N GLY A 122 61.37 -15.01 2.87
CA GLY A 122 62.43 -15.06 1.85
C GLY A 122 62.05 -15.96 0.67
N GLY A 123 61.50 -15.36 -0.38
CA GLY A 123 61.38 -16.03 -1.68
C GLY A 123 62.76 -16.32 -2.27
N SER A 124 63.32 -17.49 -1.99
CA SER A 124 64.32 -18.13 -2.84
C SER A 124 63.62 -19.17 -3.72
N CYS A 125 63.59 -18.86 -5.02
CA CYS A 125 63.30 -19.68 -6.19
C CYS A 125 62.00 -20.51 -6.21
#